data_AF-W9E8C7-F1
#
_entry.id   AF-W9E8C7-F1
#
_cell.length_a   1.000
_cell.length_b   1.000
_cell.length_c   1.000
_cell.angle_alpha   90.00
_cell.angle_beta   90.00
_cell.angle_gamma   90.00
#
_symmetry.space_group_name_H-M   'P 1'
#
loop_
_entity.id
_entity.type
_entity.pdbx_description
1 polymer ?
#
loop_
_entity_poly.entity_id
_entity_poly.type
_entity_poly.pdbx_seq_one_letter_code
_entity_poly.pdbx_strand_id
1 'polypeptide(L)'
;MILQEKKNKKYIFIISAFILSFIIIAGVFLIKPLANNQIIINSNDFDTEIKTVIESYVGYAVQNNWNKALNYLRGEAYLITKTNLQNYNGQSLKLVSINIYNVISSSNFAIADLEVVSSHDNIIYNKYFRYYLYKDKDWQIFSIDTPNKPIYSGSYNKYDFNSIIKNYLDDVQNKQYNKAFELLTTPALENGQNNMLNPDSIDITSEFNNINIHELYNKGNNVFLYVTYTVNTTIKDKSVKKDMSYVFEVDNVNGKWLISNIKLV
;
A
#
# COMPACT_ATOMS: atom_id res chain seq x y z
N MET A 1 35.82 -13.84 -4.90
CA MET A 1 34.57 -13.84 -5.70
C MET A 1 33.27 -13.66 -4.87
N ILE A 2 33.34 -13.40 -3.56
CA ILE A 2 32.15 -13.32 -2.66
C ILE A 2 31.78 -11.87 -2.26
N LEU A 3 32.54 -10.87 -2.73
CA LEU A 3 32.38 -9.46 -2.34
C LEU A 3 31.50 -8.61 -3.29
N GLN A 4 31.08 -9.14 -4.44
CA GLN A 4 30.24 -8.39 -5.40
C GLN A 4 28.73 -8.51 -5.13
N GLU A 5 28.24 -9.62 -4.57
CA GLU A 5 26.80 -9.79 -4.28
C GLU A 5 26.29 -8.88 -3.16
N LYS A 6 27.14 -8.52 -2.19
CA LYS A 6 26.74 -7.61 -1.10
C LYS A 6 26.54 -6.15 -1.56
N LYS A 7 27.16 -5.72 -2.66
CA LYS A 7 26.99 -4.35 -3.19
C LYS A 7 25.72 -4.20 -4.01
N ASN A 8 25.32 -5.20 -4.80
CA ASN A 8 24.06 -5.14 -5.57
C ASN A 8 22.81 -5.08 -4.67
N LYS A 9 22.84 -5.74 -3.50
CA LYS A 9 21.75 -5.64 -2.52
C LYS A 9 21.57 -4.22 -1.96
N LYS A 10 22.63 -3.42 -1.86
CA LYS A 10 22.56 -2.02 -1.40
C LYS A 10 21.88 -1.09 -2.40
N TYR A 11 22.05 -1.32 -3.71
CA TYR A 11 21.45 -0.49 -4.75
C TYR A 11 19.98 -0.87 -5.05
N ILE A 12 19.63 -2.16 -4.92
CA ILE A 12 18.23 -2.59 -4.91
C ILE A 12 17.49 -1.93 -3.74
N PHE A 13 18.15 -1.83 -2.58
CA PHE A 13 17.62 -1.13 -1.40
C PHE A 13 17.37 0.36 -1.65
N ILE A 14 18.18 1.02 -2.49
CA ILE A 14 18.01 2.44 -2.85
C ILE A 14 16.80 2.65 -3.76
N ILE A 15 16.56 1.75 -4.73
CA ILE A 15 15.37 1.81 -5.61
C ILE A 15 14.08 1.49 -4.82
N SER A 16 14.13 0.60 -3.83
CA SER A 16 13.00 0.35 -2.92
C SER A 16 12.88 1.35 -1.77
N ALA A 17 13.92 2.14 -1.47
CA ALA A 17 13.87 3.24 -0.50
C ALA A 17 13.15 4.49 -1.06
N PHE A 18 12.79 4.51 -2.35
CA PHE A 18 11.94 5.54 -2.95
C PHE A 18 10.46 5.48 -2.49
N ILE A 19 10.05 4.47 -1.72
CA ILE A 19 8.64 4.23 -1.37
C ILE A 19 8.46 3.92 0.13
N LEU A 20 9.27 4.51 1.01
CA LEU A 20 9.04 4.38 2.45
C LEU A 20 9.10 5.73 3.14
N SER A 21 7.92 6.30 3.40
CA SER A 21 7.75 7.42 4.32
C SER A 21 6.56 7.13 5.24
N PHE A 22 6.88 7.10 6.52
CA PHE A 22 6.07 6.75 7.69
C PHE A 22 4.79 7.57 7.87
N ILE A 23 3.74 6.95 8.43
CA ILE A 23 2.60 7.65 9.06
C ILE A 23 2.77 7.76 10.58
N ILE A 24 2.36 8.93 11.05
CA ILE A 24 2.50 9.60 12.34
C ILE A 24 1.64 9.01 13.48
N ILE A 25 2.15 9.23 14.69
CA ILE A 25 1.55 8.98 16.01
C ILE A 25 0.31 9.85 16.28
N ALA A 26 -0.75 9.19 16.75
CA ALA A 26 -1.84 9.63 17.64
C ALA A 26 -2.45 11.04 17.48
N GLY A 27 -3.67 11.09 16.92
CA GLY A 27 -4.66 12.14 17.19
C GLY A 27 -5.90 11.51 17.83
N VAL A 28 -6.19 11.88 19.08
CA VAL A 28 -7.32 11.42 19.89
C VAL A 28 -8.60 12.11 19.44
N PHE A 29 -9.61 11.37 18.98
CA PHE A 29 -10.99 11.85 18.90
C PHE A 29 -11.86 11.06 19.87
N LEU A 30 -12.37 11.76 20.89
CA LEU A 30 -13.27 11.29 21.94
C LEU A 30 -14.69 11.19 21.40
N ILE A 31 -15.25 9.98 21.34
CA ILE A 31 -16.70 9.78 21.24
C ILE A 31 -17.09 8.73 22.28
N LYS A 32 -18.07 9.05 23.13
CA LYS A 32 -18.60 8.15 24.17
C LYS A 32 -19.41 7.01 23.52
N PRO A 33 -19.33 5.76 24.03
CA PRO A 33 -20.01 4.63 23.41
C PRO A 33 -21.44 4.47 23.95
N LEU A 34 -22.37 4.07 23.07
CA LEU A 34 -23.41 3.12 23.46
C LEU A 34 -22.89 1.72 23.16
N ALA A 35 -22.75 0.92 24.21
CA ALA A 35 -22.42 -0.49 24.10
C ALA A 35 -23.67 -1.29 23.68
N ASN A 36 -23.50 -2.17 22.71
CA ASN A 36 -24.16 -3.46 22.71
C ASN A 36 -23.25 -4.48 22.03
N ASN A 37 -22.86 -5.49 22.81
CA ASN A 37 -21.98 -6.59 22.42
C ASN A 37 -22.70 -7.53 21.46
N GLN A 38 -22.37 -7.47 20.17
CA GLN A 38 -22.43 -8.60 19.24
C GLN A 38 -21.32 -8.43 18.20
N ILE A 39 -20.50 -9.47 17.98
CA ILE A 39 -19.60 -9.55 16.82
C ILE A 39 -20.52 -9.78 15.62
N ILE A 40 -20.84 -8.72 14.88
CA ILE A 40 -21.62 -8.83 13.64
C ILE A 40 -20.65 -9.15 12.51
N ILE A 41 -20.60 -10.42 12.12
CA ILE A 41 -19.88 -10.88 10.92
C ILE A 41 -20.85 -10.75 9.74
N ASN A 42 -20.78 -9.64 8.99
CA ASN A 42 -21.43 -9.57 7.69
C ASN A 42 -20.46 -10.12 6.63
N SER A 43 -20.62 -11.39 6.24
CA SER A 43 -19.84 -12.01 5.16
C SER A 43 -20.71 -12.25 3.92
N ASN A 44 -20.49 -11.46 2.88
CA ASN A 44 -20.65 -11.96 1.51
C ASN A 44 -19.36 -12.74 1.18
N ASP A 45 -19.44 -13.82 0.42
CA ASP A 45 -18.35 -14.79 0.19
C ASP A 45 -17.00 -14.14 -0.18
N PHE A 46 -16.08 -14.08 0.79
CA PHE A 46 -14.70 -13.62 0.60
C PHE A 46 -13.75 -14.82 0.68
N ASP A 47 -12.57 -14.71 0.05
CA ASP A 47 -11.49 -15.69 0.19
C ASP A 47 -11.14 -15.87 1.69
N THR A 48 -11.43 -17.06 2.18
CA THR A 48 -11.34 -17.43 3.60
C THR A 48 -9.89 -17.36 4.10
N GLU A 49 -8.90 -17.53 3.22
CA GLU A 49 -7.49 -17.46 3.58
C GLU A 49 -7.05 -16.03 3.89
N ILE A 50 -7.39 -15.06 3.03
CA ILE A 50 -7.06 -13.64 3.22
C ILE A 50 -7.64 -13.13 4.55
N LYS A 51 -8.90 -13.43 4.80
CA LYS A 51 -9.57 -13.05 6.05
C LYS A 51 -8.84 -13.62 7.26
N THR A 52 -8.48 -14.90 7.22
CA THR A 52 -7.76 -15.57 8.31
C THR A 52 -6.41 -14.91 8.61
N VAL A 53 -5.66 -14.52 7.57
CA VAL A 53 -4.38 -13.80 7.70
C VAL A 53 -4.57 -12.45 8.41
N ILE A 54 -5.57 -11.68 7.98
CA ILE A 54 -5.88 -10.35 8.53
C ILE A 54 -6.30 -10.47 10.00
N GLU A 55 -7.25 -11.35 10.30
CA GLU A 55 -7.77 -11.54 11.65
C GLU A 55 -6.68 -12.04 12.60
N SER A 56 -5.82 -12.96 12.15
CA SER A 56 -4.71 -13.47 12.94
C SER A 56 -3.66 -12.40 13.21
N TYR A 57 -3.26 -11.63 12.19
CA TYR A 57 -2.33 -10.53 12.35
C TYR A 57 -2.83 -9.50 13.36
N VAL A 58 -4.05 -8.98 13.16
CA VAL A 58 -4.65 -7.97 14.04
C VAL A 58 -4.83 -8.52 15.45
N GLY A 59 -5.32 -9.75 15.59
CA GLY A 59 -5.51 -10.42 16.88
C GLY A 59 -4.21 -10.57 17.68
N TYR A 60 -3.09 -10.89 17.03
CA TYR A 60 -1.79 -10.93 17.70
C TYR A 60 -1.22 -9.54 17.97
N ALA A 61 -1.36 -8.60 17.04
CA ALA A 61 -0.82 -7.25 17.16
C ALA A 61 -1.45 -6.47 18.33
N VAL A 62 -2.78 -6.51 18.48
CA VAL A 62 -3.49 -5.81 19.58
C VAL A 62 -3.15 -6.36 20.97
N GLN A 63 -2.77 -7.64 21.05
CA GLN A 63 -2.31 -8.31 22.27
C GLN A 63 -0.80 -8.14 22.52
N ASN A 64 -0.12 -7.31 21.71
CA ASN A 64 1.35 -7.16 21.73
C ASN A 64 2.12 -8.47 21.53
N ASN A 65 1.52 -9.50 20.92
CA ASN A 65 2.19 -10.74 20.57
C ASN A 65 2.93 -10.61 19.23
N TRP A 66 3.91 -9.70 19.21
CA TRP A 66 4.60 -9.30 17.98
C TRP A 66 5.38 -10.45 17.33
N ASN A 67 5.87 -11.41 18.11
CA ASN A 67 6.52 -12.61 17.57
C ASN A 67 5.59 -13.41 16.65
N LYS A 68 4.30 -13.51 16.98
CA LYS A 68 3.31 -14.16 16.11
C LYS A 68 2.80 -13.24 15.01
N ALA A 69 2.53 -11.96 15.34
CA ALA A 69 2.03 -10.99 14.37
C ALA A 69 2.99 -10.81 13.18
N LEU A 70 4.31 -10.75 13.43
CA LEU A 70 5.31 -10.57 12.39
C LEU A 70 5.35 -11.71 11.36
N ASN A 71 4.85 -12.92 11.68
CA ASN A 71 4.79 -14.03 10.73
C ASN A 71 3.79 -13.80 9.59
N TYR A 72 2.80 -12.92 9.81
CA TYR A 72 1.80 -12.56 8.82
C TYR A 72 2.23 -11.36 7.96
N LEU A 73 3.40 -10.78 8.24
CA LEU A 73 3.92 -9.63 7.52
C LEU A 73 5.07 -10.03 6.59
N ARG A 74 5.22 -9.30 5.49
CA ARG A 74 6.39 -9.33 4.61
C ARG A 74 6.70 -7.92 4.10
N GLY A 75 7.80 -7.80 3.36
CA GLY A 75 8.12 -6.57 2.63
C GLY A 75 8.16 -5.32 3.51
N GLU A 76 7.49 -4.27 3.07
CA GLU A 76 7.41 -2.96 3.74
C GLU A 76 6.79 -3.08 5.13
N ALA A 77 5.62 -3.74 5.26
CA ALA A 77 4.90 -3.87 6.52
C ALA A 77 5.77 -4.55 7.59
N TYR A 78 6.50 -5.60 7.23
CA TYR A 78 7.41 -6.27 8.16
C TYR A 78 8.55 -5.34 8.62
N LEU A 79 9.19 -4.63 7.69
CA LEU A 79 10.32 -3.74 8.00
C LEU A 79 9.88 -2.55 8.87
N ILE A 80 8.77 -1.90 8.52
CA ILE A 80 8.23 -0.77 9.28
C ILE A 80 7.83 -1.22 10.68
N THR A 81 7.02 -2.28 10.80
CA THR A 81 6.60 -2.78 12.10
C THR A 81 7.80 -3.18 12.95
N LYS A 82 8.75 -3.95 12.42
CA LYS A 82 9.94 -4.35 13.17
C LYS A 82 10.79 -3.16 13.64
N THR A 83 10.89 -2.10 12.83
CA THR A 83 11.60 -0.87 13.21
C THR A 83 10.86 -0.13 14.32
N ASN A 84 9.55 0.04 14.19
CA ASN A 84 8.71 0.72 15.18
C ASN A 84 8.70 0.00 16.53
N LEU A 85 8.79 -1.33 16.52
CA LEU A 85 8.83 -2.13 17.74
C LEU A 85 10.06 -1.88 18.61
N GLN A 86 11.18 -1.41 18.05
CA GLN A 86 12.38 -1.10 18.83
C GLN A 86 12.13 0.01 19.86
N ASN A 87 11.17 0.89 19.59
CA ASN A 87 10.83 2.03 20.44
C ASN A 87 9.39 1.96 20.98
N TYR A 88 8.72 0.81 20.80
CA TYR A 88 7.31 0.67 21.16
C TYR A 88 7.15 0.35 22.65
N ASN A 89 6.65 1.33 23.42
CA ASN A 89 6.23 1.17 24.81
C ASN A 89 4.71 1.26 24.97
N GLY A 90 3.95 0.83 23.95
CA GLY A 90 2.49 0.95 23.97
C GLY A 90 1.82 -0.07 24.88
N GLN A 91 0.65 0.32 25.41
CA GLN A 91 -0.17 -0.52 26.26
C GLN A 91 -0.92 -1.58 25.43
N SER A 92 -1.24 -2.72 26.04
CA SER A 92 -2.08 -3.72 25.40
C SER A 92 -3.49 -3.17 25.21
N LEU A 93 -4.04 -3.36 24.01
CA LEU A 93 -5.44 -3.06 23.71
C LEU A 93 -6.25 -4.35 23.73
N LYS A 94 -7.51 -4.26 24.13
CA LYS A 94 -8.48 -5.34 23.94
C LYS A 94 -9.11 -5.21 22.57
N LEU A 95 -9.04 -6.24 21.74
CA LEU A 95 -9.76 -6.28 20.47
C LEU A 95 -11.27 -6.35 20.75
N VAL A 96 -12.04 -5.47 20.10
CA VAL A 96 -13.51 -5.46 20.17
C VAL A 96 -14.07 -6.09 18.91
N SER A 97 -13.67 -5.61 17.74
CA SER A 97 -14.09 -6.17 16.45
C SER A 97 -13.11 -5.86 15.33
N ILE A 98 -13.18 -6.68 14.28
CA ILE A 98 -12.55 -6.45 12.98
C ILE A 98 -13.67 -6.50 11.94
N ASN A 99 -13.92 -5.39 11.26
CA ASN A 99 -14.92 -5.32 10.20
C ASN A 99 -14.19 -5.17 8.87
N ILE A 100 -14.15 -6.23 8.06
CA ILE A 100 -13.59 -6.18 6.71
C ILE A 100 -14.70 -5.76 5.74
N TYR A 101 -14.54 -4.60 5.12
CA TYR A 101 -15.57 -4.01 4.25
C TYR A 101 -15.46 -4.50 2.81
N ASN A 102 -14.24 -4.68 2.33
CA ASN A 102 -13.97 -5.02 0.95
C ASN A 102 -12.69 -5.84 0.85
N VAL A 103 -12.69 -6.80 -0.08
CA VAL A 103 -11.50 -7.54 -0.49
C VAL A 103 -11.49 -7.59 -2.00
N ILE A 104 -10.56 -6.86 -2.60
CA ILE A 104 -10.28 -6.88 -4.03
C ILE A 104 -9.10 -7.80 -4.23
N SER A 105 -9.22 -8.85 -5.04
CA SER A 105 -8.12 -9.80 -5.24
C SER A 105 -7.94 -10.18 -6.70
N SER A 106 -6.71 -10.50 -7.07
CA SER A 106 -6.32 -11.06 -8.36
C SER A 106 -5.13 -11.98 -8.17
N SER A 107 -5.30 -13.26 -8.51
CA SER A 107 -4.26 -14.30 -8.47
C SER A 107 -3.45 -14.33 -7.16
N ASN A 108 -2.32 -13.61 -7.13
CA ASN A 108 -1.36 -13.56 -6.06
C ASN A 108 -1.37 -12.23 -5.27
N PHE A 109 -2.34 -11.36 -5.51
CA PHE A 109 -2.40 -10.05 -4.89
C PHE A 109 -3.81 -9.71 -4.40
N ALA A 110 -3.91 -9.02 -3.28
CA ALA A 110 -5.18 -8.54 -2.76
C ALA A 110 -5.05 -7.21 -2.02
N ILE A 111 -6.15 -6.46 -1.98
CA ILE A 111 -6.35 -5.25 -1.20
C ILE A 111 -7.54 -5.51 -0.29
N ALA A 112 -7.36 -5.33 1.00
CA ALA A 112 -8.41 -5.47 1.98
C ALA A 112 -8.56 -4.19 2.79
N ASP A 113 -9.77 -3.65 2.82
CA ASP A 113 -10.10 -2.51 3.67
C ASP A 113 -10.87 -2.96 4.89
N LEU A 114 -10.42 -2.49 6.04
CA LEU A 114 -10.96 -2.92 7.31
C LEU A 114 -11.02 -1.80 8.33
N GLU A 115 -11.93 -1.96 9.26
CA GLU A 115 -12.02 -1.21 10.50
C GLU A 115 -11.63 -2.11 11.65
N VAL A 116 -10.68 -1.64 12.46
CA VAL A 116 -10.30 -2.30 13.71
C VAL A 116 -10.82 -1.47 14.87
N VAL A 117 -11.69 -2.08 15.66
CA VAL A 117 -12.22 -1.50 16.89
C VAL A 117 -11.53 -2.17 18.06
N SER A 118 -10.91 -1.37 18.92
CA SER A 118 -10.17 -1.82 20.10
C SER A 118 -10.51 -0.96 21.30
N SER A 119 -10.15 -1.41 22.50
CA SER A 119 -10.42 -0.67 23.74
C SER A 119 -9.31 -0.75 24.77
N HIS A 120 -9.14 0.31 25.55
CA HIS A 120 -8.28 0.35 26.74
C HIS A 120 -9.00 1.17 27.81
N ASP A 121 -9.09 0.69 29.05
CA ASP A 121 -9.78 1.38 30.16
C ASP A 121 -11.19 1.90 29.82
N ASN A 122 -11.97 1.08 29.10
CA ASN A 122 -13.32 1.40 28.59
C ASN A 122 -13.38 2.53 27.55
N ILE A 123 -12.24 3.02 27.05
CA ILE A 123 -12.16 3.94 25.92
C ILE A 123 -12.10 3.11 24.64
N ILE A 124 -12.97 3.41 23.67
CA ILE A 124 -13.01 2.77 22.35
C ILE A 124 -12.14 3.55 21.37
N TYR A 125 -11.27 2.83 20.66
CA TYR A 125 -10.45 3.31 19.57
C TYR A 125 -10.90 2.65 18.27
N ASN A 126 -11.16 3.47 17.26
CA ASN A 126 -11.53 3.03 15.93
C ASN A 126 -10.46 3.49 14.95
N LYS A 127 -9.92 2.57 14.15
CA LYS A 127 -9.00 2.89 13.06
C LYS A 127 -9.37 2.13 11.80
N TYR A 128 -9.29 2.85 10.68
CA TYR A 128 -9.42 2.28 9.35
C TYR A 128 -8.05 1.96 8.78
N PHE A 129 -7.96 0.81 8.13
CA PHE A 129 -6.75 0.33 7.49
C PHE A 129 -7.06 -0.17 6.08
N ARG A 130 -6.07 -0.03 5.21
CA ARG A 130 -5.99 -0.73 3.93
C ARG A 130 -4.75 -1.61 3.95
N TYR A 131 -4.96 -2.92 3.82
CA TYR A 131 -3.88 -3.90 3.76
C TYR A 131 -3.69 -4.34 2.31
N TYR A 132 -2.45 -4.31 1.85
CA TYR A 132 -2.03 -4.88 0.58
C TYR A 132 -1.40 -6.23 0.89
N LEU A 133 -1.98 -7.30 0.36
CA LEU A 133 -1.55 -8.66 0.58
C LEU A 133 -0.94 -9.24 -0.69
N TYR A 134 0.07 -10.08 -0.52
CA TYR A 134 0.71 -10.82 -1.60
C TYR A 134 0.83 -12.29 -1.24
N LYS A 135 0.53 -13.18 -2.19
CA LYS A 135 0.65 -14.63 -2.10
C LYS A 135 1.83 -15.09 -2.95
N ASP A 136 2.91 -15.46 -2.28
CA ASP A 136 3.99 -16.21 -2.92
C ASP A 136 3.71 -17.71 -2.74
N LYS A 137 3.90 -18.20 -1.50
CA LYS A 137 3.42 -19.51 -1.06
C LYS A 137 2.13 -19.39 -0.26
N ASP A 138 2.16 -18.47 0.71
CA ASP A 138 1.06 -18.13 1.59
C ASP A 138 0.75 -16.64 1.50
N TRP A 139 -0.50 -16.28 1.80
CA TRP A 139 -0.92 -14.88 1.89
C TRP A 139 -0.23 -14.19 3.07
N GLN A 140 0.38 -13.04 2.81
CA GLN A 140 0.97 -12.19 3.83
C GLN A 140 0.71 -10.72 3.52
N ILE A 141 0.63 -9.90 4.56
CA ILE A 141 0.45 -8.45 4.44
C ILE A 141 1.80 -7.84 4.05
N PHE A 142 1.87 -7.25 2.87
CA PHE A 142 3.07 -6.61 2.32
C PHE A 142 3.16 -5.12 2.68
N SER A 143 2.02 -4.41 2.72
CA SER A 143 1.96 -2.98 3.08
C SER A 143 0.67 -2.67 3.84
N ILE A 144 0.69 -1.60 4.65
CA ILE A 144 -0.41 -1.17 5.51
C ILE A 144 -0.52 0.35 5.40
N ASP A 145 -1.67 0.83 4.94
CA ASP A 145 -2.06 2.24 4.97
C ASP A 145 -3.16 2.48 6.01
N THR A 146 -3.27 3.72 6.50
CA THR A 146 -4.33 4.17 7.41
C THR A 146 -5.18 5.26 6.74
N PRO A 147 -6.03 4.91 5.76
CA PRO A 147 -6.86 5.89 5.09
C PRO A 147 -8.00 6.38 6.00
N ASN A 148 -8.71 7.41 5.55
CA ASN A 148 -10.06 7.67 6.04
C ASN A 148 -10.99 6.50 5.68
N LYS A 149 -12.15 6.40 6.35
CA LYS A 149 -13.14 5.35 6.05
C LYS A 149 -13.42 5.30 4.54
N PRO A 150 -13.19 4.17 3.88
CA PRO A 150 -13.38 4.10 2.44
C PRO A 150 -14.86 4.09 2.08
N ILE A 151 -15.20 4.72 0.95
CA ILE A 151 -16.57 4.83 0.44
C ILE A 151 -16.67 4.02 -0.86
N TYR A 152 -17.20 2.79 -0.76
CA TYR A 152 -17.39 1.88 -1.89
C TYR A 152 -18.80 1.97 -2.49
N SER A 153 -19.21 3.18 -2.84
CA SER A 153 -20.50 3.43 -3.49
C SER A 153 -20.31 4.01 -4.88
N GLY A 154 -21.17 3.64 -5.82
CA GLY A 154 -21.23 4.25 -7.15
C GLY A 154 -21.31 3.22 -8.27
N SER A 155 -21.48 3.73 -9.49
CA SER A 155 -21.49 2.93 -10.71
C SER A 155 -20.08 2.63 -11.19
N TYR A 156 -19.95 1.59 -12.01
CA TYR A 156 -18.75 1.36 -12.81
C TYR A 156 -18.48 2.56 -13.72
N ASN A 157 -17.20 2.94 -13.88
CA ASN A 157 -16.82 4.04 -14.75
C ASN A 157 -16.21 3.53 -16.05
N LYS A 158 -16.81 3.95 -17.16
CA LYS A 158 -16.22 3.70 -18.49
C LYS A 158 -15.24 4.83 -18.82
N TYR A 159 -14.04 4.75 -18.28
CA TYR A 159 -12.95 5.70 -18.54
C TYR A 159 -11.68 4.92 -18.96
N ASP A 160 -10.85 5.52 -19.81
CA ASP A 160 -9.59 4.91 -20.26
C ASP A 160 -8.45 5.20 -19.28
N PHE A 161 -8.40 4.41 -18.20
CA PHE A 161 -7.35 4.54 -17.19
C PHE A 161 -5.96 4.15 -17.69
N ASN A 162 -5.87 3.37 -18.79
CA ASN A 162 -4.58 2.98 -19.34
C ASN A 162 -3.80 4.18 -19.86
N SER A 163 -4.51 5.18 -20.42
CA SER A 163 -3.90 6.40 -20.92
C SER A 163 -3.21 7.20 -19.80
N ILE A 164 -3.85 7.35 -18.64
CA ILE A 164 -3.28 8.09 -17.49
C ILE A 164 -1.97 7.44 -17.03
N ILE A 165 -1.97 6.12 -16.82
CA ILE A 165 -0.78 5.40 -16.33
C ILE A 165 0.35 5.44 -17.35
N LYS A 166 0.05 5.22 -18.63
CA LYS A 166 1.06 5.26 -19.69
C LYS A 166 1.66 6.65 -19.85
N ASN A 167 0.84 7.69 -19.82
CA ASN A 167 1.31 9.08 -19.91
C ASN A 167 2.19 9.42 -18.70
N TYR A 168 1.80 9.03 -17.50
CA TYR A 168 2.62 9.23 -16.30
C TYR A 168 3.99 8.56 -16.42
N LEU A 169 4.03 7.29 -16.83
CA LEU A 169 5.30 6.56 -17.00
C LEU A 169 6.15 7.16 -18.13
N ASP A 170 5.54 7.56 -19.24
CA ASP A 170 6.24 8.22 -20.36
C ASP A 170 6.85 9.57 -19.94
N ASP A 171 6.08 10.40 -19.23
CA ASP A 171 6.57 11.67 -18.70
C ASP A 171 7.74 11.47 -17.71
N VAL A 172 7.66 10.46 -16.84
CA VAL A 172 8.76 10.10 -15.92
C VAL A 172 10.01 9.63 -16.69
N GLN A 173 9.85 8.74 -17.68
CA GLN A 173 10.94 8.24 -18.51
C GLN A 173 11.65 9.36 -19.28
N ASN A 174 10.87 10.33 -19.80
CA ASN A 174 11.39 11.49 -20.52
C ASN A 174 11.85 12.63 -19.60
N LYS A 175 11.94 12.40 -18.28
CA LYS A 175 12.32 13.39 -17.27
C LYS A 175 11.43 14.64 -17.26
N GLN A 176 10.21 14.54 -17.77
CA GLN A 176 9.19 15.61 -17.80
C GLN A 176 8.39 15.61 -16.50
N TYR A 177 9.07 15.70 -15.35
CA TYR A 177 8.47 15.52 -14.02
C TYR A 177 7.31 16.48 -13.74
N ASN A 178 7.38 17.71 -14.22
CA ASN A 178 6.28 18.67 -14.06
C ASN A 178 4.98 18.16 -14.70
N LYS A 179 5.05 17.49 -15.86
CA LYS A 179 3.87 16.91 -16.51
C LYS A 179 3.40 15.65 -15.78
N ALA A 180 4.33 14.79 -15.36
CA ALA A 180 4.00 13.63 -14.53
C ALA A 180 3.27 14.04 -13.24
N PHE A 181 3.68 15.16 -12.63
CA PHE A 181 3.07 15.70 -11.42
C PHE A 181 1.64 16.25 -11.63
N GLU A 182 1.29 16.73 -12.82
CA GLU A 182 -0.08 17.16 -13.16
C GLU A 182 -1.08 15.98 -13.21
N LEU A 183 -0.58 14.75 -13.25
CA LEU A 183 -1.36 13.51 -13.22
C LEU A 183 -1.53 12.96 -11.80
N LEU A 184 -0.92 13.59 -10.79
CA LEU A 184 -1.00 13.19 -9.40
C LEU A 184 -2.03 14.04 -8.63
N THR A 185 -2.64 13.45 -7.60
CA THR A 185 -3.33 14.22 -6.55
C THR A 185 -2.30 14.98 -5.69
N THR A 186 -2.73 16.02 -4.97
CA THR A 186 -1.84 16.79 -4.06
C THR A 186 -1.11 15.90 -3.04
N PRO A 187 -1.78 14.96 -2.33
CA PRO A 187 -1.06 14.07 -1.40
C PRO A 187 -0.02 13.17 -2.09
N ALA A 188 -0.36 12.64 -3.27
CA ALA A 188 0.57 11.81 -4.05
C ALA A 188 1.78 12.63 -4.54
N LEU A 189 1.55 13.88 -4.93
CA LEU A 189 2.59 14.81 -5.35
C LEU A 189 3.55 15.12 -4.20
N GLU A 190 3.03 15.48 -3.03
CA GLU A 190 3.85 15.77 -1.84
C GLU A 190 4.73 14.58 -1.48
N ASN A 191 4.18 13.36 -1.54
CA ASN A 191 4.96 12.14 -1.32
C ASN A 191 6.06 11.95 -2.39
N GLY A 192 5.72 12.14 -3.66
CA GLY A 192 6.68 12.05 -4.78
C GLY A 192 7.83 13.06 -4.67
N GLN A 193 7.53 14.30 -4.31
CA GLN A 193 8.54 15.37 -4.14
C GLN A 193 9.47 15.09 -2.96
N ASN A 194 8.93 14.63 -1.83
CA ASN A 194 9.73 14.31 -0.64
C ASN A 194 10.69 13.13 -0.86
N ASN A 195 10.35 12.21 -1.77
CA ASN A 195 11.17 11.05 -2.10
C ASN A 195 12.14 11.28 -3.28
N MET A 196 12.02 12.39 -4.02
CA MET A 196 13.01 12.82 -5.01
C MET A 196 14.24 13.43 -4.31
N LEU A 197 15.16 12.58 -3.86
CA LEU A 197 16.50 13.02 -3.47
C LEU A 197 17.25 13.52 -4.71
N ASN A 198 17.36 14.84 -4.84
CA ASN A 198 18.24 15.58 -5.74
C ASN A 198 18.35 14.94 -7.16
N PRO A 199 17.43 15.25 -8.10
CA PRO A 199 17.33 14.60 -9.41
C PRO A 199 18.62 14.59 -10.24
N ASP A 200 19.54 15.50 -9.94
CA ASP A 200 20.86 15.60 -10.58
C ASP A 200 21.89 14.55 -10.10
N SER A 201 21.59 13.81 -9.02
CA SER A 201 22.55 12.90 -8.37
C SER A 201 22.49 11.45 -8.84
N ILE A 202 21.53 11.10 -9.70
CA ILE A 202 21.28 9.74 -10.15
C ILE A 202 21.18 9.74 -11.68
N ASP A 203 22.27 9.37 -12.35
CA ASP A 203 22.31 9.17 -13.80
C ASP A 203 21.64 7.83 -14.18
N ILE A 204 20.34 7.74 -13.88
CA ILE A 204 19.48 6.63 -14.26
C ILE A 204 18.66 7.09 -15.47
N THR A 205 19.04 6.60 -16.65
CA THR A 205 18.09 6.46 -17.75
C THR A 205 17.25 5.24 -17.45
N SER A 206 15.93 5.41 -17.32
CA SER A 206 14.98 4.30 -17.14
C SER A 206 14.08 4.26 -18.35
N GLU A 207 14.06 3.12 -19.05
CA GLU A 207 13.05 2.84 -20.07
C GLU A 207 12.03 1.85 -19.52
N PHE A 208 10.76 2.24 -19.54
CA PHE A 208 9.62 1.40 -19.20
C PHE A 208 9.15 0.63 -20.43
N ASN A 209 9.24 -0.69 -20.38
CA ASN A 209 8.87 -1.60 -21.46
C ASN A 209 7.82 -2.60 -20.99
N ASN A 210 7.10 -3.22 -21.93
CA ASN A 210 6.12 -4.28 -21.65
C ASN A 210 5.05 -3.87 -20.61
N ILE A 211 4.58 -2.63 -20.66
CA ILE A 211 3.59 -2.11 -19.71
C ILE A 211 2.27 -2.87 -19.90
N ASN A 212 1.87 -3.62 -18.88
CA ASN A 212 0.60 -4.31 -18.81
C ASN A 212 -0.23 -3.75 -17.64
N ILE A 213 -1.49 -3.44 -17.90
CA ILE A 213 -2.38 -2.78 -16.94
C ILE A 213 -3.63 -3.65 -16.83
N HIS A 214 -3.90 -4.09 -15.60
CA HIS A 214 -5.05 -4.92 -15.26
C HIS A 214 -5.90 -4.17 -14.23
N GLU A 215 -7.15 -3.90 -14.57
CA GLU A 215 -8.10 -3.32 -13.61
C GLU A 215 -8.44 -4.35 -12.52
N LEU A 216 -8.14 -4.02 -11.27
CA LEU A 216 -8.52 -4.82 -10.11
C LEU A 216 -9.90 -4.43 -9.60
N TYR A 217 -10.22 -3.14 -9.66
CA TYR A 217 -11.48 -2.59 -9.17
C TYR A 217 -11.78 -1.24 -9.82
N ASN A 218 -13.05 -1.01 -10.15
CA ASN A 218 -13.54 0.25 -10.70
C ASN A 218 -15.01 0.48 -10.33
N LYS A 219 -15.24 1.32 -9.31
CA LYS A 219 -16.57 1.82 -8.97
C LYS A 219 -16.50 3.20 -8.30
N GLY A 220 -17.49 4.03 -8.58
CA GLY A 220 -17.62 5.33 -7.94
C GLY A 220 -16.45 6.25 -8.29
N ASN A 221 -15.74 6.76 -7.30
CA ASN A 221 -14.61 7.67 -7.52
C ASN A 221 -13.24 7.01 -7.33
N ASN A 222 -13.18 5.68 -7.19
CA ASN A 222 -11.94 4.97 -6.85
C ASN A 222 -11.70 3.82 -7.84
N VAL A 223 -10.48 3.74 -8.36
CA VAL A 223 -10.03 2.69 -9.27
C VAL A 223 -8.68 2.17 -8.82
N PHE A 224 -8.54 0.85 -8.82
CA PHE A 224 -7.29 0.17 -8.51
C PHE A 224 -6.81 -0.58 -9.75
N LEU A 225 -5.58 -0.30 -10.17
CA LEU A 225 -4.97 -0.89 -11.35
C LEU A 225 -3.71 -1.63 -10.92
N TYR A 226 -3.61 -2.91 -11.26
CA TYR A 226 -2.37 -3.66 -11.17
C TYR A 226 -1.57 -3.46 -12.45
N VAL A 227 -0.38 -2.88 -12.30
CA VAL A 227 0.46 -2.47 -13.41
C VAL A 227 1.80 -3.19 -13.31
N THR A 228 2.14 -3.94 -14.35
CA THR A 228 3.45 -4.59 -14.46
C THR A 228 4.21 -4.00 -15.63
N TYR A 229 5.51 -3.77 -15.46
CA TYR A 229 6.38 -3.32 -16.54
C TYR A 229 7.82 -3.72 -16.26
N THR A 230 8.63 -3.78 -17.31
CA THR A 230 10.07 -3.96 -17.20
C THR A 230 10.75 -2.60 -17.21
N VAL A 231 11.59 -2.33 -16.21
CA VAL A 231 12.52 -1.19 -16.20
C VAL A 231 13.87 -1.65 -16.72
N ASN A 232 14.34 -1.02 -17.79
CA ASN A 232 15.75 -1.07 -18.18
C ASN A 232 16.43 0.17 -17.61
N THR A 233 17.34 -0.02 -16.65
CA THR A 233 18.11 1.07 -16.05
C THR A 233 19.59 0.89 -16.31
N THR A 234 20.31 1.97 -16.60
CA THR A 234 21.77 1.94 -16.66
C THR A 234 22.33 2.46 -15.34
N ILE A 235 23.11 1.62 -14.65
CA ILE A 235 23.79 1.99 -13.41
C ILE A 235 25.29 1.82 -13.63
N LYS A 236 26.04 2.94 -13.73
CA LYS A 236 27.50 2.93 -13.95
C LYS A 236 27.89 2.07 -15.15
N ASP A 237 27.31 2.38 -16.31
CA ASP A 237 27.55 1.70 -17.59
C ASP A 237 27.11 0.23 -17.65
N LYS A 238 26.31 -0.22 -16.68
CA LYS A 238 25.70 -1.56 -16.70
C LYS A 238 24.19 -1.44 -16.87
N SER A 239 23.70 -2.03 -17.95
CA SER A 239 22.27 -2.23 -18.14
C SER A 239 21.75 -3.28 -17.16
N VAL A 240 20.75 -2.90 -16.37
CA VAL A 240 20.02 -3.73 -15.44
C VAL A 240 18.57 -3.75 -15.89
N LYS A 241 18.07 -4.94 -16.20
CA LYS A 241 16.67 -5.19 -16.51
C LYS A 241 15.97 -5.71 -15.27
N LYS A 242 14.87 -5.09 -14.87
CA LYS A 242 14.08 -5.52 -13.72
C LYS A 242 12.59 -5.46 -14.02
N ASP A 243 11.90 -6.56 -13.81
CA ASP A 243 10.44 -6.57 -13.84
C ASP A 243 9.89 -6.00 -12.53
N MET A 244 8.91 -5.12 -12.69
CA MET A 244 8.29 -4.37 -11.61
C MET A 244 6.78 -4.61 -11.63
N SER A 245 6.18 -4.63 -10.44
CA SER A 245 4.75 -4.80 -10.25
C SER A 245 4.27 -3.78 -9.24
N TYR A 246 3.23 -3.03 -9.60
CA TYR A 246 2.71 -1.93 -8.82
C TYR A 246 1.20 -1.94 -8.80
N VAL A 247 0.61 -1.41 -7.73
CA VAL A 247 -0.77 -0.95 -7.73
C VAL A 247 -0.81 0.56 -7.86
N PHE A 248 -1.57 1.03 -8.82
CA PHE A 248 -1.94 2.43 -8.97
C PHE A 248 -3.35 2.62 -8.45
N GLU A 249 -3.51 3.53 -7.51
CA GLU A 249 -4.80 4.05 -7.10
C GLU A 249 -5.09 5.31 -7.92
N VAL A 250 -6.27 5.36 -8.54
CA VAL A 250 -6.71 6.47 -9.36
C VAL A 250 -8.06 6.95 -8.84
N ASP A 251 -8.11 8.21 -8.46
CA ASP A 251 -9.28 8.84 -7.87
C ASP A 251 -9.86 9.93 -8.77
N ASN A 252 -11.18 10.05 -8.77
CA ASN A 252 -11.85 11.18 -9.41
C ASN A 252 -11.94 12.35 -8.43
N VAL A 253 -11.13 13.37 -8.67
CA VAL A 253 -11.10 14.61 -7.89
C VAL A 253 -11.71 15.71 -8.75
N ASN A 254 -12.91 16.16 -8.38
CA ASN A 254 -13.64 17.24 -9.04
C ASN A 254 -13.81 17.05 -10.57
N GLY A 255 -14.06 15.81 -11.01
CA GLY A 255 -14.25 15.48 -12.42
C GLY A 255 -12.98 15.12 -13.17
N LYS A 256 -11.80 15.22 -12.54
CA LYS A 256 -10.51 14.80 -13.11
C LYS A 256 -10.02 13.52 -12.44
N TRP A 257 -9.69 12.51 -13.25
CA TRP A 257 -9.05 11.29 -12.77
C TRP A 257 -7.56 11.52 -12.58
N LEU A 258 -7.05 11.25 -11.38
CA LEU A 258 -5.69 11.52 -10.96
C LEU A 258 -5.14 10.33 -10.18
N ILE A 259 -3.84 10.06 -10.29
CA ILE A 259 -3.17 9.04 -9.51
C ILE A 259 -3.06 9.54 -8.06
N SER A 260 -3.65 8.81 -7.13
CA SER A 260 -3.64 9.13 -5.70
C SER A 260 -2.63 8.34 -4.90
N ASN A 261 -2.19 7.19 -5.42
CA ASN A 261 -1.19 6.35 -4.76
C ASN A 261 -0.49 5.43 -5.76
N ILE A 262 0.76 5.09 -5.48
CA ILE A 262 1.54 4.10 -6.25
C ILE A 262 2.24 3.20 -5.24
N LYS A 263 1.90 1.91 -5.23
CA LYS A 263 2.42 0.93 -4.27
C LYS A 263 3.15 -0.18 -4.99
N LEU A 264 4.43 -0.41 -4.65
CA LEU A 264 5.18 -1.56 -5.14
C LEU A 264 4.62 -2.85 -4.53
N VAL A 265 4.57 -3.92 -5.32
CA VAL A 265 4.09 -5.25 -4.91
C VAL A 265 5.23 -6.27 -4.95
#